data_AF-A0A7C7U6B6-F1
#
_entry.id   AF-A0A7C7U6B6-F1
#
_cell.length_a   1.000
_cell.length_b   1.000
_cell.length_c   1.000
_cell.angle_alpha   90.00
_cell.angle_beta   90.00
_cell.angle_gamma   90.00
#
_symmetry.space_group_name_H-M   'P 1'
#
loop_
_entity.id
_entity.type
_entity.pdbx_description
1 polymer ?
#
loop_
_entity_poly.entity_id
_entity_poly.type
_entity_poly.pdbx_seq_one_letter_code
_entity_poly.pdbx_strand_id
1 'polypeptide(L)'
;MRRPNACFLGPTSRHPPPATCVAREHVAVSCRAKTERIKFSEIRKVHPMFERGFLILMTLVWLPYGAMCFIDPGLLAESSGVVATTPTATTEIRAMYGGLQAAIGALALLAAIKSHLAKSALIALAMLSGGLLTARLIGLAMDGGYTGYTGMAIGLEVFICTVSSVLLRGSREPLVA
;
A
#
# COMPACT_ATOMS: atom_id res chain seq x y z
N MET A 1 5.13 47.98 -47.51
CA MET A 1 6.13 48.90 -48.11
C MET A 1 7.11 49.35 -47.03
N ARG A 2 8.34 49.67 -47.46
CA ARG A 2 9.62 49.80 -46.73
C ARG A 2 9.69 50.81 -45.55
N ARG A 3 10.36 50.37 -44.46
CA ARG A 3 11.47 51.00 -43.66
C ARG A 3 11.16 52.35 -42.92
N PRO A 4 12.02 52.90 -42.00
CA PRO A 4 13.41 52.55 -41.64
C PRO A 4 13.85 52.61 -40.14
N ASN A 5 15.00 51.96 -39.89
CA ASN A 5 16.21 52.38 -39.17
C ASN A 5 16.18 52.97 -37.73
N ALA A 6 16.74 52.18 -36.82
CA ALA A 6 17.93 52.45 -36.00
C ALA A 6 18.19 53.87 -35.47
N CYS A 7 18.27 53.98 -34.14
CA CYS A 7 19.16 54.94 -33.48
C CYS A 7 20.06 54.20 -32.50
N PHE A 8 21.35 54.26 -32.80
CA PHE A 8 22.49 53.89 -31.96
C PHE A 8 22.55 54.81 -30.72
N LEU A 9 23.06 54.29 -29.59
CA LEU A 9 24.00 54.93 -28.65
C LEU A 9 24.07 54.09 -27.35
N GLY A 10 25.20 53.45 -27.08
CA GLY A 10 25.64 53.19 -25.70
C GLY A 10 26.54 54.33 -25.23
N PRO A 11 27.29 54.22 -24.11
CA PRO A 11 27.11 53.45 -22.89
C PRO A 11 27.13 54.37 -21.63
N THR A 12 27.07 53.78 -20.43
CA THR A 12 27.36 54.40 -19.11
C THR A 12 26.21 55.16 -18.41
N SER A 13 25.49 54.44 -17.55
CA SER A 13 25.23 54.95 -16.20
C SER A 13 25.06 53.76 -15.25
N ARG A 14 25.90 53.73 -14.22
CA ARG A 14 25.76 52.83 -13.08
C ARG A 14 24.62 53.39 -12.23
N HIS A 15 23.41 52.92 -12.45
CA HIS A 15 22.36 53.02 -11.45
C HIS A 15 21.97 51.60 -11.05
N PRO A 16 22.07 51.22 -9.76
CA PRO A 16 21.45 49.98 -9.32
C PRO A 16 19.95 50.09 -9.60
N PRO A 17 19.31 49.05 -10.16
CA PRO A 17 17.86 49.05 -10.30
C PRO A 17 17.22 49.21 -8.92
N PRO A 18 16.10 49.95 -8.79
CA PRO A 18 15.42 50.09 -7.51
C PRO A 18 15.05 48.70 -6.98
N ALA A 19 15.41 48.46 -5.71
CA ALA A 19 15.23 47.19 -4.98
C ALA A 19 13.76 46.71 -4.88
N THR A 20 12.82 47.46 -5.44
CA THR A 20 11.38 47.18 -5.43
C THR A 20 10.94 46.22 -6.54
N CYS A 21 11.74 46.00 -7.59
CA CYS A 21 11.39 45.04 -8.65
C CYS A 21 11.68 43.57 -8.28
N VAL A 22 12.80 43.28 -7.61
CA VAL A 22 13.23 41.89 -7.33
C VAL A 22 12.40 41.23 -6.22
N ALA A 23 11.92 42.01 -5.24
CA ALA A 23 11.10 41.49 -4.15
C ALA A 23 9.73 40.97 -4.62
N ARG A 24 9.22 41.47 -5.74
CA ARG A 24 7.88 41.08 -6.25
C ARG A 24 7.88 39.69 -6.90
N GLU A 25 8.97 39.29 -7.55
CA GLU A 25 9.09 37.97 -8.17
C GLU A 25 9.23 36.85 -7.14
N HIS A 26 10.05 37.04 -6.09
CA HIS A 26 10.23 36.00 -5.06
C HIS A 26 8.94 35.68 -4.30
N VAL A 27 8.11 36.69 -4.03
CA VAL A 27 6.80 36.50 -3.37
C VAL A 27 5.83 35.76 -4.30
N ALA A 28 5.83 36.08 -5.60
CA ALA A 28 4.94 35.43 -6.58
C ALA A 28 5.29 33.94 -6.81
N VAL A 29 6.59 33.59 -6.86
CA VAL A 29 7.05 32.20 -6.98
C VAL A 29 6.71 31.39 -5.73
N SER A 30 6.92 31.97 -4.54
CA SER A 30 6.59 31.33 -3.26
C SER A 30 5.09 31.07 -3.11
N CYS A 31 4.25 32.02 -3.55
CA CYS A 31 2.80 31.89 -3.51
C CYS A 31 2.29 30.83 -4.50
N ARG A 32 2.89 30.73 -5.69
CA ARG A 32 2.57 29.69 -6.68
C ARG A 32 2.94 28.29 -6.16
N ALA A 33 4.12 28.13 -5.57
CA ALA A 33 4.57 26.86 -4.97
C ALA A 33 3.71 26.41 -3.76
N LYS A 34 3.18 27.37 -2.98
CA LYS A 34 2.28 27.08 -1.85
C LYS A 34 0.87 26.72 -2.31
N THR A 35 0.39 27.37 -3.37
CA THR A 35 -0.93 27.10 -3.96
C THR A 35 -0.97 25.75 -4.68
N GLU A 36 0.11 25.37 -5.37
CA GLU A 36 0.25 24.04 -5.99
C GLU A 36 0.32 22.93 -4.91
N ARG A 37 1.04 23.16 -3.81
CA ARG A 37 1.09 22.23 -2.66
C ARG A 37 -0.27 22.03 -1.99
N ILE A 38 -1.06 23.09 -1.85
CA ILE A 38 -2.41 23.00 -1.25
C ILE A 38 -3.37 22.31 -2.22
N LYS A 39 -3.28 22.56 -3.54
CA LYS A 39 -4.10 21.86 -4.54
C LYS A 39 -3.80 20.37 -4.64
N PHE A 40 -2.54 19.96 -4.49
CA PHE A 40 -2.17 18.53 -4.48
C PHE A 40 -2.73 17.78 -3.25
N SER A 41 -2.97 18.50 -2.13
CA SER A 41 -3.59 17.92 -0.93
C SER A 41 -5.09 17.66 -1.07
N GLU A 42 -5.79 18.44 -1.90
CA GLU A 42 -7.25 18.36 -2.07
C GLU A 42 -7.68 17.41 -3.20
N ILE A 43 -6.84 17.20 -4.22
CA ILE A 43 -7.11 16.25 -5.31
C ILE A 43 -6.96 14.78 -4.85
N ARG A 44 -6.20 14.53 -3.76
CA ARG A 44 -6.02 13.20 -3.13
C ARG A 44 -7.16 12.79 -2.19
N LYS A 45 -8.40 13.22 -2.43
CA LYS A 45 -9.54 12.85 -1.58
C LYS A 45 -10.38 11.69 -2.11
N VAL A 46 -10.16 11.21 -3.34
CA VAL A 46 -11.18 10.44 -4.04
C VAL A 46 -10.70 9.10 -4.61
N HIS A 47 -10.07 8.24 -3.81
CA HIS A 47 -10.24 6.76 -3.92
C HIS A 47 -10.31 5.98 -2.57
N PRO A 48 -10.81 6.50 -1.41
CA PRO A 48 -10.45 5.88 -0.14
C PRO A 48 -11.44 4.86 0.45
N MET A 49 -12.74 4.85 0.12
CA MET A 49 -13.71 4.16 0.98
C MET A 49 -13.67 2.64 0.83
N PHE A 50 -13.60 2.14 -0.41
CA PHE A 50 -13.56 0.70 -0.66
C PHE A 50 -12.20 0.09 -0.31
N GLU A 51 -11.10 0.76 -0.65
CA GLU A 51 -9.75 0.33 -0.26
C GLU A 51 -9.60 0.28 1.27
N ARG A 52 -10.02 1.33 1.97
CA ARG A 52 -9.99 1.34 3.45
C ARG A 52 -10.91 0.28 4.03
N GLY A 53 -12.12 0.12 3.49
CA GLY A 53 -13.05 -0.91 3.94
C GLY A 53 -12.47 -2.32 3.82
N PHE A 54 -11.84 -2.62 2.69
CA PHE A 54 -11.14 -3.88 2.47
C PHE A 54 -9.96 -4.06 3.42
N LEU A 55 -9.12 -3.03 3.60
CA LEU A 55 -7.98 -3.11 4.54
C LEU A 55 -8.43 -3.31 5.99
N ILE A 56 -9.52 -2.65 6.42
CA ILE A 56 -10.13 -2.87 7.75
C ILE A 56 -10.63 -4.31 7.87
N LEU A 57 -11.31 -4.83 6.85
CA LEU A 57 -11.76 -6.22 6.83
C LEU A 57 -10.57 -7.18 6.97
N MET A 58 -9.47 -6.93 6.26
CA MET A 58 -8.26 -7.74 6.36
C MET A 58 -7.65 -7.68 7.77
N THR A 59 -7.62 -6.52 8.42
CA THR A 59 -7.21 -6.42 9.82
C THR A 59 -8.09 -7.28 10.73
N LEU A 60 -9.41 -7.21 10.57
CA LEU A 60 -10.35 -7.97 11.40
C LEU A 60 -10.26 -9.49 11.20
N VAL A 61 -9.77 -9.95 10.05
CA VAL A 61 -9.56 -11.38 9.79
C VAL A 61 -8.19 -11.84 10.27
N TRP A 62 -7.12 -11.18 9.82
CA TRP A 62 -5.74 -11.66 10.02
C TRP A 62 -5.19 -11.37 11.42
N LEU A 63 -5.51 -10.20 11.99
CA LEU A 63 -4.95 -9.79 13.28
C LEU A 63 -5.44 -10.69 14.44
N PRO A 64 -6.76 -10.92 14.63
CA PRO A 64 -7.21 -11.79 15.71
C PRO A 64 -6.84 -13.25 15.44
N TYR A 65 -6.91 -13.73 14.20
CA TYR A 65 -6.52 -15.11 13.89
C TYR A 65 -5.03 -15.38 14.20
N GLY A 66 -4.14 -14.45 13.81
CA GLY A 66 -2.72 -14.53 14.17
C GLY A 66 -2.49 -14.40 15.68
N ALA A 67 -3.19 -13.49 16.36
CA ALA A 67 -3.06 -13.37 17.81
C ALA A 67 -3.50 -14.65 18.54
N MET A 68 -4.58 -15.29 18.10
CA MET A 68 -5.07 -16.55 18.66
C MET A 68 -4.06 -17.68 18.44
N CYS A 69 -3.57 -17.87 17.20
CA CYS A 69 -2.55 -18.89 16.90
C CYS A 69 -1.22 -18.62 17.64
N PHE A 70 -0.92 -17.36 17.94
CA PHE A 70 0.25 -17.00 18.73
C PHE A 70 0.11 -17.38 20.19
N ILE A 71 -1.07 -17.23 20.81
CA ILE A 71 -1.32 -17.56 22.21
C ILE A 71 -1.49 -19.07 22.38
N ASP A 72 -2.37 -19.65 21.56
CA ASP A 72 -2.72 -21.06 21.56
C ASP A 72 -2.44 -21.70 20.18
N PRO A 73 -1.29 -22.38 20.02
CA PRO A 73 -0.95 -23.07 18.78
C PRO A 73 -1.81 -24.33 18.55
N GLY A 74 -2.56 -24.81 19.55
CA GLY A 74 -3.46 -25.97 19.45
C GLY A 74 -4.65 -25.73 18.52
N LEU A 75 -5.06 -24.47 18.33
CA LEU A 75 -6.12 -24.07 17.40
C LEU A 75 -5.92 -24.59 15.96
N LEU A 76 -4.66 -24.68 15.52
CA LEU A 76 -4.31 -25.22 14.20
C LEU A 76 -4.49 -26.73 14.12
N ALA A 77 -4.29 -27.44 15.23
CA ALA A 77 -4.51 -28.88 15.28
C ALA A 77 -5.99 -29.22 15.09
N GLU A 78 -6.89 -28.48 15.74
CA GLU A 78 -8.34 -28.70 15.62
C GLU A 78 -8.88 -28.34 14.24
N SER A 79 -8.36 -27.27 13.63
CA SER A 79 -8.87 -26.76 12.35
C SER A 79 -8.27 -27.44 11.12
N SER A 80 -6.97 -27.73 11.16
CA SER A 80 -6.21 -28.22 10.00
C SER A 80 -5.56 -29.59 10.21
N GLY A 81 -5.57 -30.13 11.43
CA GLY A 81 -4.85 -31.34 11.79
C GLY A 81 -3.35 -31.13 12.00
N VAL A 82 -2.84 -29.89 11.95
CA VAL A 82 -1.43 -29.58 12.15
C VAL A 82 -1.08 -29.64 13.65
N VAL A 83 -0.39 -30.70 14.06
CA VAL A 83 0.02 -30.94 15.44
C VAL A 83 1.51 -30.68 15.63
N ALA A 84 1.87 -29.84 16.59
CA ALA A 84 3.25 -29.67 17.01
C ALA A 84 3.68 -30.84 17.91
N THR A 85 4.64 -31.64 17.43
CA THR A 85 5.20 -32.78 18.19
C THR A 85 6.45 -32.42 18.99
N THR A 86 7.03 -31.25 18.76
CA THR A 86 8.24 -30.77 19.44
C THR A 86 8.11 -29.29 19.83
N PRO A 87 8.88 -28.82 20.83
CA PRO A 87 8.92 -27.39 21.18
C PRO A 87 9.33 -26.48 20.01
N THR A 88 10.19 -26.98 19.11
CA THR A 88 10.57 -26.28 17.89
C THR A 88 9.38 -26.12 16.95
N ALA A 89 8.60 -27.19 16.72
CA ALA A 89 7.38 -27.11 15.92
C ALA A 89 6.36 -26.12 16.51
N THR A 90 6.22 -26.08 17.83
CA THR A 90 5.36 -25.09 18.51
C THR A 90 5.84 -23.66 18.26
N THR A 91 7.15 -23.43 18.29
CA THR A 91 7.75 -22.11 17.98
C THR A 91 7.49 -21.71 16.54
N GLU A 92 7.66 -22.65 15.59
CA GLU A 92 7.38 -22.41 14.17
C GLU A 92 5.91 -22.05 13.93
N ILE A 93 4.98 -22.74 14.58
CA ILE A 93 3.55 -22.40 14.50
C ILE A 93 3.31 -20.98 15.00
N ARG A 94 3.86 -20.62 16.17
CA ARG A 94 3.70 -19.27 16.74
C ARG A 94 4.34 -18.21 15.84
N ALA A 95 5.47 -18.49 15.19
CA ALA A 95 6.13 -17.55 14.30
C ALA A 95 5.35 -17.34 12.99
N MET A 96 4.98 -18.44 12.31
CA MET A 96 4.38 -18.40 10.97
C MET A 96 2.88 -18.14 10.99
N TYR A 97 2.13 -18.86 11.82
CA TYR A 97 0.68 -18.68 11.90
C TYR A 97 0.29 -17.64 12.95
N GLY A 98 1.13 -17.41 13.94
CA GLY A 98 0.89 -16.37 14.92
C GLY A 98 1.40 -15.00 14.46
N GLY A 99 2.71 -14.80 14.62
CA GLY A 99 3.38 -13.50 14.46
C GLY A 99 3.29 -12.94 13.04
N LEU A 100 3.59 -13.74 12.01
CA LEU A 100 3.53 -13.28 10.62
C LEU A 100 2.10 -12.90 10.21
N GLN A 101 1.10 -13.71 10.55
CA GLN A 101 -0.30 -13.40 10.23
C GLN A 101 -0.81 -12.18 10.99
N ALA A 102 -0.45 -12.04 12.26
CA ALA A 102 -0.73 -10.83 13.02
C ALA A 102 -0.07 -9.60 12.39
N ALA A 103 1.18 -9.72 11.92
CA ALA A 103 1.90 -8.63 11.23
C ALA A 103 1.21 -8.22 9.91
N ILE A 104 0.65 -9.16 9.15
CA ILE A 104 -0.15 -8.87 7.94
C ILE A 104 -1.40 -8.05 8.32
N GLY A 105 -2.12 -8.47 9.37
CA GLY A 105 -3.28 -7.73 9.88
C GLY A 105 -2.92 -6.33 10.38
N ALA A 106 -1.77 -6.18 11.04
CA ALA A 106 -1.24 -4.91 11.53
C ALA A 106 -0.80 -3.99 10.38
N LEU A 107 -0.19 -4.53 9.32
CA LEU A 107 0.13 -3.79 8.10
C LEU A 107 -1.14 -3.25 7.44
N ALA A 108 -2.19 -4.07 7.35
CA ALA A 108 -3.49 -3.65 6.82
C ALA A 108 -4.12 -2.52 7.68
N LEU A 109 -3.99 -2.60 9.00
CA LEU A 109 -4.50 -1.56 9.92
C LEU A 109 -3.75 -0.25 9.73
N LEU A 110 -2.41 -0.32 9.69
CA LEU A 110 -1.55 0.82 9.42
C LEU A 110 -1.89 1.47 8.08
N ALA A 111 -2.16 0.67 7.04
CA ALA A 111 -2.53 1.15 5.72
C ALA A 111 -3.95 1.75 5.67
N ALA A 112 -4.88 1.23 6.48
CA ALA A 112 -6.22 1.80 6.62
C ALA A 112 -6.17 3.20 7.26
N ILE A 113 -5.30 3.40 8.25
CA ILE A 113 -5.07 4.69 8.91
C ILE A 113 -4.28 5.63 7.99
N LYS A 114 -3.19 5.13 7.38
CA LYS A 114 -2.26 5.89 6.55
C LYS A 114 -2.46 5.54 5.07
N SER A 115 -3.30 6.32 4.40
CA SER A 115 -3.63 6.14 2.97
C SER A 115 -2.43 6.01 2.02
N HIS A 116 -1.28 6.62 2.33
CA HIS A 116 -0.08 6.47 1.50
C HIS A 116 0.53 5.05 1.52
N LEU A 117 0.21 4.23 2.53
CA LEU A 117 0.60 2.81 2.59
C LEU A 117 -0.40 1.88 1.90
N ALA A 118 -1.58 2.37 1.51
CA ALA A 118 -2.66 1.53 0.97
C ALA A 118 -2.18 0.71 -0.25
N LYS A 119 -1.54 1.35 -1.23
CA LYS A 119 -0.99 0.68 -2.41
C LYS A 119 0.03 -0.39 -2.03
N SER A 120 0.98 -0.08 -1.14
CA SER A 120 2.01 -1.03 -0.70
C SER A 120 1.40 -2.23 0.04
N ALA A 121 0.42 -2.00 0.91
CA ALA A 121 -0.28 -3.05 1.62
C ALA A 121 -1.12 -3.94 0.68
N LEU A 122 -1.79 -3.35 -0.31
CA LEU A 122 -2.52 -4.11 -1.33
C LEU A 122 -1.58 -4.97 -2.19
N ILE A 123 -0.39 -4.47 -2.56
CA ILE A 123 0.63 -5.28 -3.26
C ILE A 123 1.06 -6.45 -2.37
N ALA A 124 1.36 -6.19 -1.10
CA ALA A 124 1.75 -7.24 -0.16
C ALA A 124 0.64 -8.29 -0.02
N LEU A 125 -0.61 -7.89 0.17
CA LEU A 125 -1.76 -8.80 0.28
C LEU A 125 -1.94 -9.62 -0.99
N ALA A 126 -1.83 -9.03 -2.17
CA ALA A 126 -1.93 -9.74 -3.45
C ALA A 126 -0.82 -10.79 -3.61
N MET A 127 0.43 -10.42 -3.28
CA MET A 127 1.57 -11.35 -3.39
C MET A 127 1.50 -12.47 -2.36
N LEU A 128 1.17 -12.16 -1.12
CA LEU A 128 1.07 -13.16 -0.05
C LEU A 128 -0.08 -14.13 -0.33
N SER A 129 -1.28 -13.63 -0.64
CA SER A 129 -2.43 -14.49 -0.96
C SER A 129 -2.23 -15.27 -2.26
N GLY A 130 -1.64 -14.67 -3.30
CA GLY A 130 -1.31 -15.38 -4.54
C GLY A 130 -0.27 -16.48 -4.32
N GLY A 131 0.77 -16.21 -3.54
CA GLY A 131 1.78 -17.20 -3.15
C GLY A 131 1.17 -18.35 -2.36
N LEU A 132 0.37 -18.04 -1.34
CA LEU A 132 -0.35 -19.04 -0.54
C LEU A 132 -1.28 -19.89 -1.41
N LEU A 133 -2.09 -19.26 -2.26
CA LEU A 133 -2.99 -19.94 -3.18
C LEU A 133 -2.25 -20.92 -4.08
N THR A 134 -1.19 -20.46 -4.74
CA THR A 134 -0.41 -21.32 -5.65
C THR A 134 0.24 -22.48 -4.91
N ALA A 135 0.88 -22.23 -3.76
CA ALA A 135 1.47 -23.28 -2.95
C ALA A 135 0.43 -24.28 -2.46
N ARG A 136 -0.76 -23.82 -2.05
CA ARG A 136 -1.85 -24.67 -1.57
C ARG A 136 -2.48 -25.50 -2.69
N LEU A 137 -2.62 -24.96 -3.89
CA LEU A 137 -3.10 -25.71 -5.05
C LEU A 137 -2.10 -26.78 -5.49
N ILE A 138 -0.80 -26.45 -5.49
CA ILE A 138 0.27 -27.42 -5.78
C ILE A 138 0.29 -28.51 -4.71
N GLY A 139 0.24 -28.14 -3.42
CA GLY A 139 0.18 -29.10 -2.32
C GLY A 139 -1.05 -30.01 -2.41
N LEU A 140 -2.24 -29.46 -2.69
CA LEU A 140 -3.45 -30.25 -2.88
C LEU A 140 -3.33 -31.23 -4.06
N ALA A 141 -2.65 -30.83 -5.14
CA ALA A 141 -2.40 -31.70 -6.29
C ALA A 141 -1.39 -32.82 -5.98
N MET A 142 -0.43 -32.58 -5.08
CA MET A 142 0.59 -33.55 -4.67
C MET A 142 0.10 -34.52 -3.60
N ASP A 143 -0.51 -33.98 -2.55
CA ASP A 143 -0.84 -34.72 -1.33
C ASP A 143 -2.28 -35.28 -1.35
N GLY A 144 -3.15 -34.70 -2.18
CA GLY A 144 -4.59 -34.96 -2.12
C GLY A 144 -5.23 -34.44 -0.83
N GLY A 145 -6.48 -34.84 -0.55
CA GLY A 145 -7.13 -34.53 0.73
C GLY A 145 -7.74 -33.12 0.81
N TYR A 146 -8.84 -32.91 0.08
CA TYR A 146 -9.65 -31.71 0.25
C TYR A 146 -10.48 -31.80 1.53
N THR A 147 -10.24 -30.88 2.46
CA THR A 147 -11.03 -30.71 3.68
C THR A 147 -11.80 -29.40 3.64
N GLY A 148 -12.79 -29.25 4.52
CA GLY A 148 -13.51 -27.98 4.68
C GLY A 148 -12.57 -26.81 4.98
N TYR A 149 -11.51 -27.04 5.77
CA TYR A 149 -10.49 -26.04 6.05
C TYR A 149 -9.74 -25.60 4.78
N THR A 150 -9.27 -26.57 3.98
CA THR A 150 -8.56 -26.29 2.72
C THR A 150 -9.44 -25.52 1.74
N GLY A 151 -10.72 -25.91 1.62
CA GLY A 151 -11.69 -25.21 0.80
C GLY A 151 -11.92 -23.76 1.21
N MET A 152 -12.16 -23.53 2.51
CA MET A 152 -12.35 -22.19 3.07
C MET A 152 -11.11 -21.31 2.87
N ALA A 153 -9.92 -21.87 3.08
CA ALA A 153 -8.67 -21.15 2.92
C ALA A 153 -8.41 -20.76 1.45
N ILE A 154 -8.62 -21.68 0.49
CA ILE A 154 -8.52 -21.37 -0.94
C ILE A 154 -9.50 -20.25 -1.31
N GLY A 155 -10.75 -20.33 -0.84
CA GLY A 155 -11.76 -19.30 -1.09
C GLY A 155 -11.31 -17.92 -0.58
N LEU A 156 -10.78 -17.86 0.64
CA LEU A 156 -10.24 -16.62 1.22
C LEU A 156 -9.04 -16.11 0.42
N GLU A 157 -8.10 -16.98 0.05
CA GLU A 157 -6.91 -16.61 -0.71
C GLU A 157 -7.26 -16.05 -2.09
N VAL A 158 -8.18 -16.70 -2.81
CA VAL A 158 -8.69 -16.20 -4.10
C VAL A 158 -9.37 -14.85 -3.93
N PHE A 159 -10.22 -14.70 -2.90
CA PHE A 159 -10.91 -13.45 -2.62
C PHE A 159 -9.91 -12.30 -2.37
N ILE A 160 -8.94 -12.51 -1.48
CA ILE A 160 -7.94 -11.49 -1.13
C ILE A 160 -7.09 -11.15 -2.36
N CYS A 161 -6.60 -12.15 -3.09
CA CYS A 161 -5.75 -11.96 -4.26
C CYS A 161 -6.49 -11.17 -5.35
N THR A 162 -7.74 -11.54 -5.62
CA THR A 162 -8.56 -10.91 -6.66
C THR A 162 -8.91 -9.47 -6.29
N VAL A 163 -9.45 -9.25 -5.09
CA VAL A 163 -9.86 -7.90 -4.65
C VAL A 163 -8.64 -6.97 -4.57
N SER A 164 -7.52 -7.43 -4.01
CA SER A 164 -6.29 -6.63 -3.96
C SER A 164 -5.79 -6.27 -5.35
N SER A 165 -5.78 -7.22 -6.29
CA SER A 165 -5.36 -6.99 -7.67
C SER A 165 -6.29 -6.03 -8.42
N VAL A 166 -7.60 -6.12 -8.21
CA VAL A 166 -8.59 -5.23 -8.81
C VAL A 166 -8.42 -3.81 -8.27
N LEU A 167 -8.24 -3.64 -6.97
CA LEU A 167 -8.04 -2.34 -6.36
C LEU A 167 -6.75 -1.68 -6.84
N LEU A 168 -5.64 -2.44 -6.94
CA LEU A 168 -4.38 -1.93 -7.47
C LEU A 168 -4.48 -1.44 -8.93
N ARG A 169 -5.35 -2.04 -9.74
CA ARG A 169 -5.60 -1.59 -11.11
C ARG A 169 -6.31 -0.24 -11.15
N GLY A 170 -7.12 0.07 -10.13
CA GLY A 170 -7.76 1.38 -9.94
C GLY A 170 -6.79 2.46 -9.47
N SER A 171 -5.80 2.12 -8.63
CA SER A 171 -4.86 3.07 -8.02
C SER A 171 -3.64 3.41 -8.90
N ARG A 172 -3.78 3.42 -10.24
CA ARG A 172 -2.69 3.75 -11.18
C ARG A 172 -2.32 5.24 -11.14
N GLU A 173 -1.61 5.67 -10.12
CA GLU A 173 -0.69 6.80 -10.29
C GLU A 173 0.57 6.32 -11.01
N PRO A 174 1.06 7.04 -12.04
CA PRO A 174 2.23 6.66 -12.82
C PRO A 174 3.43 6.53 -11.88
N LEU A 175 4.17 5.43 -12.04
CA LEU A 175 5.48 5.24 -11.44
C LEU A 175 6.33 6.44 -11.82
N VAL A 176 6.54 7.36 -10.88
CA VAL A 176 7.57 8.38 -10.99
C VAL A 176 8.89 7.62 -10.91
N ALA A 177 9.47 7.37 -12.07
CA ALA A 177 10.85 6.97 -12.26
C ALA A 177 11.79 8.17 -12.05
#